data_AF-A0A959V0H3-F1
#
_entry.id   AF-A0A959V0H3-F1
#
_cell.length_a   1.000
_cell.length_b   1.000
_cell.length_c   1.000
_cell.angle_alpha   90.00
_cell.angle_beta   90.00
_cell.angle_gamma   90.00
#
_symmetry.space_group_name_H-M   'P 1'
#
loop_
_entity.id
_entity.type
_entity.pdbx_description
1 polymer ?
#
loop_
_entity_poly.entity_id
_entity_poly.type
_entity_poly.pdbx_seq_one_letter_code
_entity_poly.pdbx_strand_id
1 'polypeptide(L)'
;MAKDSVKKRLETGLSFTEFSYQLVQGYDFQYLYTHMDVKLQLGGSDQWGNITTGTELIRRMDGGEAHAITTPLLTKADGSKFGKSEGGNVWLDKARTSPYRFYQFWLNASDDDAARFLKIFTTRDQQEVEALIAEHAKAPHQRLLQKEFAADVTTRVHGREELEAALQASEILFGKATAESLAALSEQQWLDVFEGVPQAAVSRDVLSAGVPIVD
;
A
#
# COMPACT_ATOMS: atom_id res chain seq x y z
N MET A 1 18.38 14.77 26.05
CA MET A 1 19.04 13.73 25.22
C MET A 1 18.58 12.33 25.66
N ALA A 2 17.27 12.08 25.66
CA ALA A 2 16.67 10.88 26.26
C ALA A 2 15.67 10.16 25.32
N LYS A 3 15.63 10.54 24.03
CA LYS A 3 14.76 9.86 23.06
C LYS A 3 15.47 8.61 22.57
N ASP A 4 14.85 7.45 22.79
CA ASP A 4 15.43 6.13 22.51
C ASP A 4 15.89 5.97 21.05
N SER A 5 15.22 6.65 20.10
CA SER A 5 15.58 6.65 18.67
C SER A 5 16.97 7.24 18.40
N VAL A 6 17.34 8.30 19.11
CA VAL A 6 18.66 8.95 18.98
C VAL A 6 19.71 8.18 19.76
N LYS A 7 19.35 7.66 20.94
CA LYS A 7 20.27 6.92 21.82
C LYS A 7 20.83 5.67 21.13
N LYS A 8 19.99 4.86 20.47
CA LYS A 8 20.45 3.68 19.71
C LYS A 8 21.37 4.02 18.54
N ARG A 9 21.16 5.16 17.86
CA ARG A 9 21.97 5.54 16.70
C ARG A 9 23.27 6.25 17.06
N LEU A 10 23.33 6.88 18.23
CA LEU A 10 24.56 7.50 18.73
C LEU A 10 25.67 6.45 18.91
N GLU A 11 25.33 5.23 19.33
CA GLU A 11 26.27 4.12 19.48
C GLU A 11 26.86 3.66 18.13
N THR A 12 26.09 3.79 17.04
CA THR A 12 26.51 3.40 15.68
C THR A 12 27.11 4.56 14.86
N GLY A 13 27.09 5.77 15.40
CA GLY A 13 27.42 7.01 14.69
C GLY A 13 26.19 7.69 14.08
N LEU A 14 26.07 9.00 14.31
CA LEU A 14 25.00 9.85 13.80
C LEU A 14 25.61 11.16 13.29
N SER A 15 25.33 11.54 12.05
CA SER A 15 25.80 12.82 11.52
C SER A 15 25.07 14.00 12.18
N PHE A 16 25.70 15.19 12.18
CA PHE A 16 25.04 16.40 12.68
C PHE A 16 23.75 16.71 11.91
N THR A 17 23.73 16.44 10.60
CA THR A 17 22.54 16.62 9.75
C THR A 17 21.40 15.73 10.23
N GLU A 18 21.65 14.44 10.47
CA GLU A 18 20.62 13.51 10.95
C GLU A 18 20.17 13.83 12.38
N PHE A 19 21.08 14.29 13.24
CA PHE A 19 20.74 14.73 14.59
C PHE A 19 19.82 15.97 14.57
N SER A 20 20.08 16.90 13.66
CA SER A 20 19.34 18.17 13.56
C SER A 20 17.94 17.99 12.96
N TYR A 21 17.64 16.88 12.29
CA TYR A 21 16.34 16.61 11.68
C TYR A 21 15.15 16.77 12.64
N GLN A 22 15.32 16.35 13.91
CA GLN A 22 14.25 16.46 14.90
C GLN A 22 13.85 17.92 15.19
N LEU A 23 14.81 18.84 15.12
CA LEU A 23 14.57 20.27 15.31
C LEU A 23 13.80 20.85 14.13
N VAL A 24 14.16 20.46 12.91
CA VAL A 24 13.49 20.92 11.68
C VAL A 24 12.02 20.46 11.68
N GLN A 25 11.76 19.16 11.89
CA GLN A 25 10.39 18.64 11.94
C GLN A 25 9.58 19.25 13.11
N GLY A 26 10.22 19.49 14.26
CA GLY A 26 9.58 20.17 15.38
C GLY A 26 9.18 21.60 15.04
N TYR A 27 10.04 22.32 14.32
CA TYR A 27 9.78 23.67 13.84
C TYR A 27 8.65 23.71 12.80
N ASP A 28 8.55 22.72 11.92
CA ASP A 28 7.42 22.63 10.98
C ASP A 28 6.07 22.63 11.73
N PHE A 29 5.96 21.86 12.82
CA PHE A 29 4.73 21.85 13.63
C PHE A 29 4.48 23.21 14.29
N GLN A 30 5.51 23.83 14.87
CA GLN A 30 5.39 25.15 15.50
C GLN A 30 4.99 26.24 14.51
N TYR A 31 5.55 26.18 13.30
CA TYR A 31 5.20 27.11 12.23
C TYR A 31 3.73 26.95 11.83
N LEU A 32 3.28 25.72 11.57
CA LEU A 32 1.88 25.42 11.23
C LEU A 32 0.91 25.77 12.36
N TYR A 33 1.31 25.58 13.62
CA TYR A 33 0.53 25.99 14.78
C TYR A 33 0.28 27.50 14.80
N THR A 34 1.33 28.28 14.56
CA THR A 34 1.29 29.75 14.63
C THR A 34 0.58 30.36 13.43
N HIS A 35 0.78 29.81 12.24
CA HIS A 35 0.33 30.43 10.98
C HIS A 35 -0.94 29.81 10.40
N MET A 36 -1.31 28.59 10.81
CA MET A 36 -2.41 27.82 10.24
C MET A 36 -3.32 27.18 11.30
N ASP A 37 -3.15 27.55 12.57
CA ASP A 37 -3.92 27.04 13.70
C ASP A 37 -3.92 25.50 13.83
N VAL A 38 -2.86 24.83 13.35
CA VAL A 38 -2.75 23.37 13.45
C VAL A 38 -2.46 22.96 14.90
N LYS A 39 -3.41 22.27 15.54
CA LYS A 39 -3.29 21.81 16.94
C LYS A 39 -2.95 20.33 17.11
N LEU A 40 -2.97 19.55 16.03
CA LEU A 40 -2.78 18.10 16.07
C LEU A 40 -1.83 17.67 14.95
N GLN A 41 -0.84 16.84 15.29
CA GLN A 41 0.00 16.16 14.32
C GLN A 41 -0.16 14.65 14.44
N LEU A 42 -0.32 13.99 13.29
CA LEU A 42 -0.47 12.55 13.17
C LEU A 42 0.74 11.93 12.47
N GLY A 43 1.07 10.68 12.79
CA GLY A 43 2.10 9.92 12.09
C GLY A 43 2.18 8.44 12.51
N GLY A 44 3.11 7.69 11.94
CA GLY A 44 3.41 6.33 12.39
C GLY A 44 4.06 6.32 13.78
N SER A 45 4.00 5.19 14.49
CA SER A 45 4.57 5.04 15.84
C SER A 45 6.07 5.32 15.91
N ASP A 46 6.80 5.15 14.79
CA ASP A 46 8.20 5.50 14.64
C ASP A 46 8.46 7.02 14.67
N GLN A 47 7.44 7.84 14.40
CA GLN A 47 7.52 9.30 14.38
C GLN A 47 7.23 9.95 15.74
N TRP A 48 6.81 9.18 16.76
CA TRP A 48 6.45 9.70 18.09
C TRP A 48 7.49 10.66 18.67
N GLY A 49 8.76 10.26 18.56
CA GLY A 49 9.89 11.06 19.04
C GLY A 49 9.98 12.43 18.36
N ASN A 50 9.72 12.53 17.07
CA ASN A 50 9.83 13.81 16.36
C ASN A 50 8.58 14.67 16.57
N ILE A 51 7.39 14.07 16.55
CA ILE A 51 6.12 14.77 16.76
C ILE A 51 6.09 15.45 18.15
N THR A 52 6.52 14.73 19.19
CA THR A 52 6.62 15.28 20.55
C THR A 52 7.69 16.36 20.70
N THR A 53 8.67 16.45 19.79
CA THR A 53 9.57 17.62 19.76
C THR A 53 8.80 18.87 19.34
N GLY A 54 7.91 18.75 18.35
CA GLY A 54 7.07 19.85 17.90
C GLY A 54 6.11 20.36 18.98
N THR A 55 5.44 19.46 19.71
CA THR A 55 4.55 19.87 20.81
C THR A 55 5.31 20.59 21.93
N GLU A 56 6.52 20.12 22.26
CA GLU A 56 7.38 20.78 23.24
C GLU A 56 7.88 22.15 22.75
N LEU A 57 8.14 22.28 21.45
CA LEU A 57 8.59 23.53 20.85
C LEU A 57 7.48 24.60 20.90
N ILE A 58 6.24 24.23 20.53
CA ILE A 58 5.05 25.08 20.64
C ILE A 58 4.85 25.55 22.09
N ARG A 59 4.95 24.63 23.06
CA ARG A 59 4.81 24.95 24.47
C ARG A 59 5.83 25.99 24.94
N ARG A 60 7.08 25.87 24.46
CA ARG A 60 8.18 26.76 24.87
C ARG A 60 8.20 28.10 24.16
N MET A 61 7.90 28.13 22.87
CA MET A 61 7.98 29.33 22.05
C MET A 61 6.72 30.18 22.14
N ASP A 62 5.56 29.52 22.15
CA ASP A 62 4.26 30.19 22.00
C ASP A 62 3.40 30.08 23.26
N GLY A 63 3.83 29.30 24.26
CA GLY A 63 3.03 29.01 25.45
C GLY A 63 1.76 28.19 25.15
N GLY A 64 1.71 27.58 23.97
CA GLY A 64 0.53 26.88 23.46
C GLY A 64 0.44 25.41 23.87
N GLU A 65 -0.74 24.83 23.65
CA GLU A 65 -0.98 23.40 23.78
C GLU A 65 -1.26 22.78 22.40
N ALA A 66 -0.57 21.68 22.10
CA ALA A 66 -0.72 20.91 20.86
C ALA A 66 -0.67 19.41 21.16
N HIS A 67 -1.34 18.63 20.32
CA HIS A 67 -1.57 17.21 20.51
C HIS A 67 -0.84 16.37 19.47
N ALA A 68 -0.56 15.12 19.85
CA ALA A 68 0.10 14.14 19.02
C ALA A 68 -0.68 12.84 19.03
N ILE A 69 -0.93 12.27 17.86
CA ILE A 69 -1.52 10.93 17.73
C ILE A 69 -0.61 10.10 16.81
N THR A 70 -0.31 8.87 17.23
CA THR A 70 0.42 7.95 16.36
C THR A 70 -0.38 6.68 16.10
N THR A 71 -0.26 6.16 14.90
CA THR A 71 -0.81 4.85 14.52
C THR A 71 0.27 3.77 14.58
N PRO A 72 -0.09 2.53 14.93
CA PRO A 72 0.87 1.43 14.92
C PRO A 72 1.41 1.18 13.51
N LEU A 73 2.68 0.80 13.41
CA LEU A 73 3.23 0.31 12.15
C LEU A 73 2.47 -0.93 11.69
N LEU A 74 2.17 -1.00 10.40
CA LEU A 74 1.50 -2.14 9.81
C LEU A 74 2.43 -3.35 9.75
N THR A 75 1.96 -4.46 10.33
CA THR A 75 2.55 -5.79 10.20
C THR A 75 1.52 -6.71 9.57
N LYS A 76 1.96 -7.75 8.87
CA LYS A 76 1.06 -8.84 8.45
C LYS A 76 0.77 -9.76 9.64
N ALA A 77 -0.28 -10.58 9.54
CA ALA A 77 -0.64 -11.57 10.55
C ALA A 77 0.50 -12.58 10.83
N ASP A 78 1.34 -12.86 9.82
CA ASP A 78 2.53 -13.70 9.94
C ASP A 78 3.74 -13.01 10.64
N GLY A 79 3.59 -11.75 11.07
CA GLY A 79 4.64 -10.96 11.71
C GLY A 79 5.64 -10.30 10.75
N SER A 80 5.54 -10.55 9.44
CA SER A 80 6.36 -9.88 8.44
C SER A 80 5.96 -8.40 8.28
N LYS A 81 6.91 -7.58 7.81
CA LYS A 81 6.66 -6.15 7.57
C LYS A 81 5.70 -5.98 6.39
N PHE A 82 4.69 -5.16 6.59
CA PHE A 82 3.77 -4.78 5.53
C PHE A 82 4.51 -4.05 4.41
N GLY A 83 4.15 -4.34 3.15
CA GLY A 83 4.72 -3.66 1.97
C GLY A 83 6.09 -4.15 1.50
N LYS A 84 6.71 -5.13 2.16
CA LYS A 84 7.85 -5.88 1.60
C LYS A 84 7.32 -7.18 0.98
N SER A 85 6.90 -7.12 -0.27
CA SER A 85 6.64 -8.34 -1.05
C SER A 85 7.98 -8.95 -1.49
N GLU A 86 7.97 -10.20 -1.97
CA GLU A 86 9.14 -10.80 -2.63
C GLU A 86 9.63 -9.96 -3.82
N GLY A 87 8.75 -9.16 -4.44
CA GLY A 87 9.05 -8.21 -5.51
C GLY A 87 9.38 -6.77 -5.06
N GLY A 88 9.49 -6.50 -3.75
CA GLY A 88 9.79 -5.17 -3.21
C GLY A 88 8.57 -4.35 -2.79
N ASN A 89 8.68 -3.02 -2.89
CA ASN A 89 7.65 -2.06 -2.46
C ASN A 89 6.45 -2.02 -3.42
N VAL A 90 5.26 -1.85 -2.87
CA VAL A 90 4.03 -1.57 -3.63
C VAL A 90 3.87 -0.05 -3.74
N TRP A 91 4.01 0.49 -4.95
CA TRP A 91 3.92 1.92 -5.21
C TRP A 91 2.51 2.34 -5.58
N LEU A 92 2.14 3.59 -5.27
CA LEU A 92 0.89 4.19 -5.74
C LEU A 92 1.00 4.70 -7.19
N ASP A 93 2.22 4.92 -7.66
CA ASP A 93 2.48 5.33 -9.04
C ASP A 93 2.36 4.12 -9.97
N LYS A 94 1.44 4.23 -10.94
CA LYS A 94 1.13 3.16 -11.89
C LYS A 94 2.30 2.77 -12.80
N ALA A 95 3.27 3.66 -13.01
CA ALA A 95 4.49 3.36 -13.77
C ALA A 95 5.48 2.49 -12.98
N ARG A 96 5.33 2.40 -11.65
CA ARG A 96 6.20 1.63 -10.77
C ARG A 96 5.54 0.36 -10.25
N THR A 97 4.23 0.39 -10.06
CA THR A 97 3.41 -0.78 -9.76
C THR A 97 2.15 -0.66 -10.59
N SER A 98 2.00 -1.50 -11.60
CA SER A 98 0.83 -1.46 -12.46
C SER A 98 -0.46 -1.67 -11.67
N PRO A 99 -1.60 -1.11 -12.11
CA PRO A 99 -2.89 -1.29 -11.41
C PRO A 99 -3.27 -2.76 -11.24
N TYR A 100 -2.91 -3.62 -12.21
CA TYR A 100 -3.07 -5.07 -12.10
C TYR A 100 -2.28 -5.65 -10.92
N ARG A 101 -0.98 -5.34 -10.83
CA ARG A 101 -0.13 -5.80 -9.71
C ARG A 101 -0.58 -5.24 -8.37
N PHE A 102 -0.98 -3.98 -8.36
CA PHE A 102 -1.54 -3.33 -7.18
C PHE A 102 -2.78 -4.08 -6.69
N TYR A 103 -3.75 -4.33 -7.58
CA TYR A 103 -4.95 -5.12 -7.27
C TYR A 103 -4.61 -6.53 -6.78
N GLN A 104 -3.71 -7.24 -7.47
CA GLN A 104 -3.29 -8.59 -7.10
C GLN A 104 -2.58 -8.65 -5.74
N PHE A 105 -1.79 -7.64 -5.38
CA PHE A 105 -1.17 -7.55 -4.05
C PHE A 105 -2.22 -7.57 -2.94
N TRP A 106 -3.28 -6.76 -3.08
CA TRP A 106 -4.36 -6.70 -2.10
C TRP A 106 -5.26 -7.92 -2.13
N LEU A 107 -5.54 -8.43 -3.33
CA LEU A 107 -6.31 -9.66 -3.50
C LEU A 107 -5.64 -10.82 -2.75
N ASN A 108 -4.30 -10.88 -2.76
CA ASN A 108 -3.51 -11.94 -2.14
C ASN A 108 -3.24 -11.76 -0.63
N ALA A 109 -3.94 -10.83 0.04
CA ALA A 109 -3.98 -10.79 1.49
C ALA A 109 -4.61 -12.07 2.08
N SER A 110 -4.11 -12.50 3.24
CA SER A 110 -4.76 -13.55 4.04
C SER A 110 -6.15 -13.08 4.52
N ASP A 111 -7.02 -14.00 4.92
CA ASP A 111 -8.36 -13.66 5.45
C ASP A 111 -8.24 -12.72 6.67
N ASP A 112 -7.31 -13.02 7.58
CA ASP A 112 -7.03 -12.20 8.78
C ASP A 112 -6.53 -10.80 8.42
N ASP A 113 -5.60 -10.72 7.46
CA ASP A 113 -5.06 -9.44 7.01
C ASP A 113 -6.13 -8.61 6.29
N ALA A 114 -6.94 -9.24 5.42
CA ALA A 114 -8.00 -8.56 4.68
C ALA A 114 -9.06 -7.95 5.63
N ALA A 115 -9.48 -8.70 6.65
CA ALA A 115 -10.40 -8.20 7.68
C ALA A 115 -9.81 -7.01 8.44
N ARG A 116 -8.51 -7.03 8.78
CA ARG A 116 -7.83 -5.92 9.44
C ARG A 116 -7.66 -4.72 8.50
N PHE A 117 -7.27 -4.96 7.26
CA PHE A 117 -7.05 -3.90 6.27
C PHE A 117 -8.31 -3.16 5.92
N LEU A 118 -9.45 -3.85 5.81
CA LEU A 118 -10.73 -3.21 5.54
C LEU A 118 -11.06 -2.14 6.61
N LYS A 119 -10.75 -2.42 7.88
CA LYS A 119 -10.93 -1.48 9.01
C LYS A 119 -9.99 -0.27 8.98
N ILE A 120 -8.81 -0.42 8.38
CA ILE A 120 -7.74 0.59 8.43
C ILE A 120 -7.74 1.48 7.18
N PHE A 121 -7.99 0.89 6.01
CA PHE A 121 -7.77 1.53 4.72
C PHE A 121 -9.05 1.97 4.00
N THR A 122 -10.21 1.54 4.48
CA THR A 122 -11.49 1.95 3.89
C THR A 122 -12.18 3.00 4.75
N THR A 123 -13.16 3.67 4.15
CA THR A 123 -14.04 4.65 4.80
C THR A 123 -15.43 4.08 5.07
N ARG A 124 -15.58 2.74 4.97
CA ARG A 124 -16.82 2.04 5.28
C ARG A 124 -17.11 2.14 6.77
N ASP A 125 -18.37 2.23 7.13
CA ASP A 125 -18.76 2.23 8.52
C ASP A 125 -18.54 0.86 9.17
N GLN A 126 -18.40 0.86 10.50
CA GLN A 126 -18.07 -0.33 11.25
C GLN A 126 -19.09 -1.47 11.04
N GLN A 127 -20.38 -1.14 10.88
CA GLN A 127 -21.42 -2.15 10.70
C GLN A 127 -21.29 -2.82 9.33
N GLU A 128 -21.05 -2.05 8.26
CA GLU A 128 -20.73 -2.60 6.94
C GLU A 128 -19.50 -3.52 6.97
N VAL A 129 -18.43 -3.08 7.64
CA VAL A 129 -17.20 -3.88 7.77
C VAL A 129 -17.46 -5.21 8.50
N GLU A 130 -18.16 -5.17 9.63
CA GLU A 130 -18.46 -6.37 10.43
C GLU A 130 -19.40 -7.33 9.68
N ALA A 131 -20.39 -6.81 8.96
CA ALA A 131 -21.29 -7.60 8.13
C ALA A 131 -20.52 -8.33 7.02
N LEU A 132 -19.61 -7.64 6.33
CA LEU A 132 -18.82 -8.22 5.26
C LEU A 132 -17.86 -9.32 5.77
N ILE A 133 -17.25 -9.11 6.94
CA ILE A 133 -16.42 -10.13 7.59
C ILE A 133 -17.25 -11.36 7.93
N ALA A 134 -18.45 -11.17 8.50
CA ALA A 134 -19.35 -12.27 8.83
C ALA A 134 -19.87 -13.02 7.60
N GLU A 135 -20.09 -12.33 6.48
CA GLU A 135 -20.49 -12.95 5.22
C GLU A 135 -19.35 -13.79 4.63
N HIS A 136 -18.14 -13.23 4.58
CA HIS A 136 -16.97 -13.96 4.08
C HIS A 136 -16.68 -15.23 4.89
N ALA A 137 -16.86 -15.19 6.22
CA ALA A 137 -16.68 -16.35 7.09
C ALA A 137 -17.58 -17.55 6.71
N LYS A 138 -18.72 -17.33 6.03
CA LYS A 138 -19.60 -18.41 5.54
C LYS A 138 -19.01 -19.16 4.35
N ALA A 139 -18.21 -18.49 3.53
CA ALA A 139 -17.62 -19.06 2.31
C ALA A 139 -16.24 -18.44 1.99
N PRO A 140 -15.19 -18.69 2.80
CA PRO A 140 -13.89 -18.02 2.64
C PRO A 140 -13.25 -18.25 1.27
N HIS A 141 -13.45 -19.43 0.69
CA HIS A 141 -12.97 -19.81 -0.65
C HIS A 141 -13.43 -18.88 -1.77
N GLN A 142 -14.52 -18.11 -1.57
CA GLN A 142 -14.98 -17.12 -2.56
C GLN A 142 -14.15 -15.83 -2.57
N ARG A 143 -13.31 -15.63 -1.54
CA ARG A 143 -12.43 -14.47 -1.35
C ARG A 143 -13.17 -13.13 -1.38
N LEU A 144 -14.38 -13.11 -0.83
CA LEU A 144 -15.24 -11.92 -0.80
C LEU A 144 -14.53 -10.70 -0.21
N LEU A 145 -13.94 -10.82 0.99
CA LEU A 145 -13.24 -9.71 1.65
C LEU A 145 -12.10 -9.17 0.81
N GLN A 146 -11.26 -10.05 0.25
CA GLN A 146 -10.11 -9.64 -0.54
C GLN A 146 -10.52 -8.94 -1.82
N LYS A 147 -11.55 -9.44 -2.52
CA LYS A 147 -12.07 -8.83 -3.75
C LYS A 147 -12.64 -7.45 -3.48
N GLU A 148 -13.49 -7.33 -2.46
CA GLU A 148 -14.09 -6.06 -2.04
C GLU A 148 -13.02 -5.04 -1.64
N PHE A 149 -12.06 -5.46 -0.82
CA PHE A 149 -10.99 -4.59 -0.37
C PHE A 149 -10.07 -4.16 -1.51
N ALA A 150 -9.61 -5.11 -2.34
CA ALA A 150 -8.74 -4.84 -3.48
C ALA A 150 -9.43 -3.92 -4.49
N ALA A 151 -10.73 -4.08 -4.73
CA ALA A 151 -11.51 -3.20 -5.59
C ALA A 151 -11.62 -1.78 -5.02
N ASP A 152 -11.91 -1.63 -3.72
CA ASP A 152 -12.02 -0.31 -3.06
C ASP A 152 -10.70 0.47 -3.17
N VAL A 153 -9.60 -0.15 -2.75
CA VAL A 153 -8.29 0.52 -2.72
C VAL A 153 -7.76 0.80 -4.12
N THR A 154 -7.95 -0.13 -5.08
CA THR A 154 -7.52 0.09 -6.47
C THR A 154 -8.32 1.22 -7.12
N THR A 155 -9.64 1.26 -6.90
CA THR A 155 -10.48 2.36 -7.40
C THR A 155 -10.04 3.70 -6.80
N ARG A 156 -9.73 3.73 -5.51
CA ARG A 156 -9.33 4.95 -4.80
C ARG A 156 -7.97 5.49 -5.26
N VAL A 157 -7.03 4.62 -5.62
CA VAL A 157 -5.67 5.00 -6.02
C VAL A 157 -5.55 5.22 -7.53
N HIS A 158 -6.13 4.35 -8.34
CA HIS A 158 -5.94 4.33 -9.80
C HIS A 158 -7.20 4.68 -10.59
N GLY A 159 -8.36 4.77 -9.95
CA GLY A 159 -9.64 5.04 -10.61
C GLY A 159 -10.38 3.77 -11.04
N ARG A 160 -11.65 3.95 -11.44
CA ARG A 160 -12.55 2.86 -11.77
C ARG A 160 -12.15 2.12 -13.06
N GLU A 161 -11.74 2.86 -14.08
CA GLU A 161 -11.32 2.30 -15.38
C GLU A 161 -10.13 1.35 -15.23
N GLU A 162 -9.13 1.74 -14.43
CA GLU A 162 -7.94 0.92 -14.17
C GLU A 162 -8.28 -0.33 -13.34
N LEU A 163 -9.25 -0.26 -12.41
CA LEU A 163 -9.77 -1.45 -11.74
C LEU A 163 -10.44 -2.40 -12.74
N GLU A 164 -11.30 -1.89 -13.62
CA GLU A 164 -11.99 -2.72 -14.61
C GLU A 164 -11.01 -3.42 -15.56
N ALA A 165 -9.98 -2.70 -16.00
CA ALA A 165 -8.88 -3.29 -16.75
C ALA A 165 -8.12 -4.38 -15.96
N ALA A 166 -7.81 -4.12 -14.68
CA ALA A 166 -7.15 -5.11 -13.80
C ALA A 166 -8.00 -6.36 -13.58
N LEU A 167 -9.32 -6.22 -13.50
CA LEU A 167 -10.26 -7.35 -13.39
C LEU A 167 -10.30 -8.16 -14.69
N GLN A 168 -10.41 -7.50 -15.84
CA GLN A 168 -10.38 -8.16 -17.17
C GLN A 168 -9.06 -8.92 -17.38
N ALA A 169 -7.94 -8.28 -17.07
CA ALA A 169 -6.61 -8.88 -17.03
C ALA A 169 -6.55 -10.15 -16.17
N SER A 170 -7.18 -10.12 -14.99
CA SER A 170 -7.26 -11.29 -14.11
C SER A 170 -8.07 -12.42 -14.73
N GLU A 171 -9.20 -12.12 -15.38
CA GLU A 171 -10.03 -13.12 -16.06
C GLU A 171 -9.32 -13.78 -17.25
N ILE A 172 -8.47 -13.03 -17.95
CA ILE A 172 -7.63 -13.51 -19.04
C ILE A 172 -6.68 -14.63 -18.60
N LEU A 173 -5.94 -14.42 -17.51
CA LEU A 173 -4.97 -15.42 -17.04
C LEU A 173 -5.60 -16.71 -16.55
N PHE A 174 -6.82 -16.64 -16.02
CA PHE A 174 -7.52 -17.81 -15.47
C PHE A 174 -8.54 -18.42 -16.43
N GLY A 175 -8.37 -18.19 -17.74
CA GLY A 175 -9.03 -18.94 -18.80
C GLY A 175 -10.51 -18.60 -19.03
N LYS A 176 -10.97 -17.43 -18.59
CA LYS A 176 -12.35 -16.96 -18.82
C LYS A 176 -12.47 -15.89 -19.89
N ALA A 177 -11.35 -15.51 -20.52
CA ALA A 177 -11.33 -14.47 -21.53
C ALA A 177 -11.80 -14.93 -22.91
N THR A 178 -12.36 -13.96 -23.64
CA THR A 178 -12.68 -14.10 -25.05
C THR A 178 -11.61 -13.44 -25.91
N ALA A 179 -11.61 -13.72 -27.22
CA ALA A 179 -10.68 -13.09 -28.15
C ALA A 179 -10.84 -11.55 -28.16
N GLU A 180 -12.07 -11.06 -27.94
CA GLU A 180 -12.38 -9.64 -27.87
C GLU A 180 -11.78 -8.98 -26.62
N SER A 181 -11.82 -9.65 -25.46
CA SER A 181 -11.23 -9.10 -24.23
C SER A 181 -9.72 -9.01 -24.30
N LEU A 182 -9.06 -9.95 -25.00
CA LEU A 182 -7.63 -9.92 -25.27
C LEU A 182 -7.23 -8.77 -26.20
N ALA A 183 -8.04 -8.48 -27.22
CA ALA A 183 -7.79 -7.41 -28.18
C ALA A 183 -8.01 -6.01 -27.59
N ALA A 184 -8.78 -5.89 -26.51
CA ALA A 184 -9.08 -4.62 -25.85
C ALA A 184 -7.94 -4.11 -24.93
N LEU A 185 -6.99 -4.97 -24.56
CA LEU A 185 -5.87 -4.58 -23.72
C LEU A 185 -4.84 -3.73 -24.48
N SER A 186 -4.33 -2.70 -23.81
CA SER A 186 -3.14 -1.99 -24.26
C SER A 186 -1.88 -2.86 -24.16
N GLU A 187 -0.83 -2.52 -24.91
CA GLU A 187 0.46 -3.21 -24.87
C GLU A 187 1.03 -3.28 -23.44
N GLN A 188 0.92 -2.20 -22.66
CA GLN A 188 1.40 -2.19 -21.29
C GLN A 188 0.61 -3.14 -20.39
N GLN A 189 -0.72 -3.17 -20.51
CA GLN A 189 -1.56 -4.10 -19.76
C GLN A 189 -1.23 -5.56 -20.12
N TRP A 190 -0.96 -5.82 -21.40
CA TRP A 190 -0.45 -7.12 -21.85
C TRP A 190 0.85 -7.50 -21.15
N LEU A 191 1.84 -6.62 -21.14
CA LEU A 191 3.12 -6.91 -20.49
C LEU A 191 2.96 -7.15 -18.97
N ASP A 192 2.15 -6.33 -18.30
CA ASP A 192 1.92 -6.39 -16.85
C ASP A 192 1.26 -7.71 -16.42
N VAL A 193 0.31 -8.20 -17.22
CA VAL A 193 -0.40 -9.47 -17.00
C VAL A 193 0.57 -10.64 -17.03
N PHE A 194 1.50 -10.65 -17.99
CA PHE A 194 2.42 -11.76 -18.19
C PHE A 194 3.69 -11.66 -17.35
N GLU A 195 3.98 -10.53 -16.69
CA GLU A 195 5.21 -10.34 -15.91
C GLU A 195 5.33 -11.32 -14.72
N GLY A 196 4.21 -11.89 -14.26
CA GLY A 196 4.15 -12.95 -13.23
C GLY A 196 4.00 -14.37 -13.77
N VAL A 197 3.98 -14.54 -15.10
CA VAL A 197 3.82 -15.82 -15.79
C VAL A 197 5.17 -16.23 -16.37
N PRO A 198 5.55 -17.53 -16.37
CA PRO A 198 6.73 -17.98 -17.08
C PRO A 198 6.70 -17.57 -18.56
N GLN A 199 7.70 -16.82 -19.00
CA GLN A 199 7.82 -16.34 -20.37
C GLN A 199 8.99 -17.03 -21.08
N ALA A 200 8.85 -17.24 -22.39
CA ALA A 200 9.92 -17.73 -23.25
C ALA A 200 10.06 -16.82 -24.47
N ALA A 201 11.30 -16.51 -24.84
CA ALA A 201 11.59 -15.82 -26.09
C ALA A 201 11.61 -16.82 -27.25
N VAL A 202 10.79 -16.60 -28.25
CA VAL A 202 10.71 -17.45 -29.45
C VAL A 202 11.07 -16.61 -30.66
N SER A 203 11.95 -17.12 -31.53
CA SER A 203 12.25 -16.44 -32.80
C SER A 203 11.01 -16.39 -33.69
N ARG A 204 10.81 -15.27 -34.38
CA ARG A 204 9.71 -15.13 -35.35
C ARG A 204 9.79 -16.18 -36.46
N ASP A 205 10.99 -16.63 -36.81
CA ASP A 205 11.21 -17.67 -37.82
C ASP A 205 10.62 -19.03 -37.42
N VAL A 206 10.55 -19.30 -36.12
CA VAL A 206 9.95 -20.52 -35.57
C VAL A 206 8.42 -20.46 -35.71
N LEU A 207 7.83 -19.28 -35.53
CA LEU A 207 6.39 -19.07 -35.71
C LEU A 207 5.96 -19.15 -37.18
N SER A 208 6.76 -18.60 -38.10
CA SER A 208 6.47 -18.63 -39.54
C SER A 208 6.62 -20.01 -40.16
N ALA A 209 7.45 -20.89 -39.58
CA ALA A 209 7.57 -22.29 -39.97
C ALA A 209 6.40 -23.17 -39.49
N GLY A 210 5.57 -22.67 -38.57
CA GLY A 210 4.51 -23.42 -37.90
C GLY A 210 5.05 -24.23 -36.72
N VAL A 211 4.44 -24.03 -35.54
CA VAL A 211 4.82 -24.74 -34.30
C VAL A 211 3.67 -25.67 -33.89
N PRO A 212 3.90 -26.99 -33.80
CA PRO A 212 2.93 -27.91 -33.21
C PRO A 212 2.65 -27.51 -31.75
N ILE A 213 1.37 -27.39 -31.38
CA ILE A 213 0.96 -27.11 -29.99
C ILE A 213 1.17 -28.33 -29.08
N VAL A 214 1.33 -29.51 -29.67
CA VAL A 214 1.45 -30.79 -28.98
C VAL A 214 2.63 -31.54 -29.60
N ASP A 215 3.83 -31.36 -29.06
CA ASP A 215 4.99 -32.28 -29.16
C ASP A 215 5.96 -31.95 -28.02
#